data_AF-A0A7C4MET6-F1
#
_entry.id   AF-A0A7C4MET6-F1
#
_cell.length_a   1.000
_cell.length_b   1.000
_cell.length_c   1.000
_cell.angle_alpha   90.00
_cell.angle_beta   90.00
_cell.angle_gamma   90.00
#
_symmetry.space_group_name_H-M   'P 1'
#
loop_
_entity.id
_entity.type
_entity.pdbx_description
1 polymer ?
#
loop_
_entity_poly.entity_id
_entity_poly.type
_entity_poly.pdbx_seq_one_letter_code
_entity_poly.pdbx_strand_id
1 'polypeptide(L)'
;MPSLFIKNIPEDLYKKLEEMASNTGRSKQDIIIEALQLRIYGQQINTDSEMVEYSEPRLVILKFPTKCVRCGNPLVAGDEAWLSKVKYKDGTEKWVAWHFSCLMTDKQLAKIYIEIRKLKKVRDVLKREVNDLSDVIIEAEARKKVLDVVGEIEKRSQNIEKRFYEVTEILKQWFTITGTKSADLVKIHDEIRKSREDLLNELSELRKKLDEVASAFITKPKTVKKKEVWKYEE
;
A
#
# COMPACT_ATOMS: atom_id res chain seq x y z
N MET A 1 3.52 18.21 -60.29
CA MET A 1 2.76 17.83 -59.06
C MET A 1 1.81 16.71 -59.44
N PRO A 2 1.82 15.56 -58.75
CA PRO A 2 0.85 14.50 -59.02
C PRO A 2 -0.55 14.96 -58.56
N SER A 3 -1.46 15.15 -59.50
CA SER A 3 -2.87 15.44 -59.24
C SER A 3 -3.50 14.22 -58.57
N LEU A 4 -3.94 14.37 -57.31
CA LEU A 4 -4.75 13.37 -56.61
C LEU A 4 -6.11 13.27 -57.33
N PHE A 5 -6.22 12.32 -58.26
CA PHE A 5 -7.48 11.95 -58.89
C PHE A 5 -8.30 11.09 -57.92
N ILE A 6 -9.12 11.73 -57.09
CA ILE A 6 -10.13 11.03 -56.30
C ILE A 6 -11.24 10.61 -57.28
N LYS A 7 -11.24 9.35 -57.71
CA LYS A 7 -12.33 8.77 -58.50
C LYS A 7 -13.49 8.41 -57.56
N ASN A 8 -14.68 8.91 -57.89
CA ASN A 8 -15.98 8.67 -57.25
C ASN A 8 -16.18 9.36 -55.89
N ILE A 9 -16.41 10.67 -55.92
CA ILE A 9 -17.01 11.40 -54.80
C ILE A 9 -18.54 11.38 -55.00
N PRO A 10 -19.33 11.02 -53.96
CA PRO A 10 -20.78 11.14 -53.99
C PRO A 10 -21.23 12.55 -54.41
N GLU A 11 -22.27 12.62 -55.24
CA GLU A 11 -22.66 13.86 -55.94
C GLU A 11 -23.13 14.97 -54.97
N ASP A 12 -23.68 14.57 -53.83
CA ASP A 12 -24.06 15.44 -52.70
C ASP A 12 -22.85 16.07 -51.99
N LEU A 13 -21.78 15.30 -51.80
CA LEU A 13 -20.52 15.79 -51.23
C LEU A 13 -19.78 16.70 -52.20
N TYR A 14 -19.84 16.40 -53.50
CA TYR A 14 -19.23 17.25 -54.52
C TYR A 14 -19.87 18.64 -54.54
N LYS A 15 -21.20 18.72 -54.52
CA LYS A 15 -21.93 20.01 -54.47
C LYS A 15 -21.55 20.85 -53.25
N LYS A 16 -21.48 20.24 -52.06
CA LYS A 16 -21.04 20.93 -50.84
C LYS A 16 -19.59 21.42 -50.93
N LEU A 17 -18.70 20.65 -51.57
CA LEU A 17 -17.33 21.09 -51.83
C LEU A 17 -17.27 22.28 -52.79
N GLU A 18 -18.14 22.34 -53.81
CA GLU A 18 -18.22 23.50 -54.70
C GLU A 18 -18.71 24.76 -53.99
N GLU A 19 -19.74 24.63 -53.14
CA GLU A 19 -20.26 25.74 -52.34
C GLU A 19 -19.18 26.27 -51.39
N MET A 20 -18.46 25.39 -50.68
CA MET A 20 -17.37 25.79 -49.79
C MET A 20 -16.20 26.44 -50.54
N ALA A 21 -15.81 25.90 -51.69
CA ALA A 21 -14.75 26.46 -52.52
C ALA A 21 -15.12 27.87 -53.02
N SER A 22 -16.37 28.06 -53.45
CA SER A 22 -16.88 29.35 -53.93
C SER A 22 -16.95 30.39 -52.80
N ASN A 23 -17.38 29.99 -51.59
CA ASN A 23 -17.48 30.89 -50.45
C ASN A 23 -16.12 31.30 -49.85
N THR A 24 -15.10 30.44 -49.98
CA THR A 24 -13.78 30.67 -49.37
C THR A 24 -12.71 31.12 -50.37
N GLY A 25 -12.99 31.08 -51.67
CA GLY A 25 -12.03 31.38 -52.74
C GLY A 25 -10.89 30.36 -52.85
N ARG A 26 -11.00 29.21 -52.18
CA ARG A 26 -9.98 28.14 -52.16
C ARG A 26 -10.28 27.08 -53.21
N SER A 27 -9.25 26.35 -53.64
CA SER A 27 -9.48 25.20 -54.54
C SER A 27 -10.14 24.05 -53.77
N LYS A 28 -10.99 23.28 -54.46
CA LYS A 28 -11.62 22.07 -53.87
C LYS A 28 -10.56 21.08 -53.35
N GLN A 29 -9.40 21.04 -53.98
CA GLN A 29 -8.28 20.18 -53.56
C GLN A 29 -7.70 20.61 -52.23
N ASP A 30 -7.53 21.91 -52.00
CA ASP A 30 -6.99 22.44 -50.73
C ASP A 30 -7.91 22.09 -49.56
N ILE A 31 -9.22 22.24 -49.77
CA ILE A 31 -10.25 21.92 -48.77
C ILE A 31 -10.24 20.42 -48.42
N ILE A 32 -10.06 19.55 -49.43
CA ILE A 32 -10.00 18.10 -49.22
C ILE A 32 -8.71 17.72 -48.46
N ILE A 33 -7.57 18.32 -48.82
CA ILE A 33 -6.30 18.08 -48.14
C ILE A 33 -6.38 18.50 -46.67
N GLU A 34 -6.95 19.68 -46.40
CA GLU A 34 -7.16 20.19 -45.04
C GLU A 34 -8.06 19.27 -44.22
N ALA A 35 -9.18 18.80 -44.78
CA ALA A 35 -10.08 17.85 -44.12
C ALA A 35 -9.42 16.49 -43.83
N LEU A 36 -8.60 15.98 -44.75
CA LEU A 36 -7.84 14.73 -44.56
C LEU A 36 -6.76 14.89 -43.49
N GLN A 37 -6.05 16.02 -43.46
CA GLN A 37 -5.04 16.31 -42.45
C GLN A 37 -5.66 16.43 -41.06
N LEU A 38 -6.80 17.12 -40.93
CA LEU A 38 -7.59 17.19 -39.69
C LEU A 38 -7.99 15.80 -39.19
N ARG A 39 -8.39 14.91 -40.09
CA ARG A 39 -8.85 13.56 -39.74
C ARG A 39 -7.70 12.62 -39.35
N ILE A 40 -6.56 12.71 -40.02
CA ILE A 40 -5.41 11.82 -39.78
C ILE A 40 -4.60 12.28 -38.57
N TYR A 41 -4.38 13.58 -38.41
CA TYR A 41 -3.50 14.12 -37.38
C TYR A 41 -4.25 14.70 -36.17
N GLY A 42 -5.58 14.77 -36.20
CA GLY A 42 -6.41 15.23 -35.08
C GLY A 42 -6.13 16.67 -34.63
N GLN A 43 -5.44 17.45 -35.48
CA GLN A 43 -5.01 18.81 -35.23
C GLN A 43 -5.50 19.70 -36.37
N GLN A 44 -6.09 20.85 -36.02
CA GLN A 44 -6.05 22.02 -36.90
C GLN A 44 -4.57 22.37 -37.07
N ILE A 45 -3.95 21.85 -38.12
CA ILE A 45 -2.70 22.42 -38.61
C ILE A 45 -3.13 23.72 -39.27
N ASN A 46 -3.21 24.80 -38.48
CA ASN A 46 -3.03 26.13 -39.05
C ASN A 46 -1.63 26.12 -39.64
N THR A 47 -1.55 25.89 -40.95
CA THR A 47 -0.30 25.79 -41.71
C THR A 47 0.51 27.09 -41.73
N ASP A 48 0.05 28.18 -41.10
CA ASP A 48 0.70 29.49 -41.22
C ASP A 48 1.38 30.01 -39.94
N SER A 49 1.31 29.32 -38.80
CA SER A 49 1.89 29.84 -37.56
C SER A 49 3.04 28.97 -37.04
N GLU A 50 4.18 29.03 -37.73
CA GLU A 50 5.45 28.54 -37.17
C GLU A 50 5.70 29.21 -35.79
N MET A 51 6.12 28.42 -34.81
CA MET A 51 6.38 28.90 -33.44
C MET A 51 7.69 29.68 -33.39
N VAL A 52 7.71 30.82 -32.70
CA VAL A 52 8.86 31.76 -32.72
C VAL A 52 9.69 31.69 -31.45
N GLU A 53 9.05 31.68 -30.27
CA GLU A 53 9.75 31.76 -28.99
C GLU A 53 9.08 30.95 -27.87
N TYR A 54 9.91 30.35 -27.01
CA TYR A 54 9.51 29.69 -25.77
C TYR A 54 9.93 30.52 -24.56
N SER A 55 9.02 30.70 -23.60
CA SER A 55 9.43 31.11 -22.25
C SER A 55 10.10 29.96 -21.51
N GLU A 56 10.94 30.28 -20.51
CA GLU A 56 11.51 29.27 -19.63
C GLU A 56 10.41 28.37 -19.02
N PRO A 57 10.56 27.04 -19.09
CA PRO A 57 9.60 26.11 -18.54
C PRO A 57 9.52 26.24 -17.02
N ARG A 58 8.29 26.23 -16.47
CA ARG A 58 8.04 26.19 -15.03
C ARG A 58 7.35 24.91 -14.63
N LEU A 59 7.85 24.25 -13.58
CA LEU A 59 7.24 23.05 -13.03
C LEU A 59 6.00 23.45 -12.22
N VAL A 60 4.85 22.89 -12.56
CA VAL A 60 3.58 23.17 -11.88
C VAL A 60 2.76 21.89 -11.74
N ILE A 61 1.91 21.86 -10.70
CA ILE A 61 0.88 20.85 -10.54
C ILE A 61 -0.36 21.31 -11.32
N LEU A 62 -0.83 20.46 -12.23
CA LEU A 62 -1.96 20.79 -13.10
C LEU A 62 -3.27 20.81 -12.31
N LYS A 63 -4.03 21.91 -12.41
CA LYS A 63 -5.37 22.01 -11.84
C LYS A 63 -6.44 21.35 -12.72
N PHE A 64 -6.18 21.28 -14.02
CA PHE A 64 -7.12 20.78 -15.03
C PHE A 64 -6.42 19.80 -15.96
N PRO A 65 -7.12 18.77 -16.45
CA PRO A 65 -6.54 17.84 -17.40
C PRO A 65 -6.23 18.55 -18.72
N THR A 66 -5.12 18.19 -19.35
CA THR A 66 -4.65 18.76 -20.62
C THR A 66 -3.94 17.69 -21.45
N LYS A 67 -3.32 18.06 -22.57
CA LYS A 67 -2.51 17.14 -23.39
C LYS A 67 -1.10 17.68 -23.51
N CYS A 68 -0.13 16.77 -23.48
CA CYS A 68 1.27 17.12 -23.73
C CYS A 68 1.48 17.51 -25.20
N VAL A 69 2.12 18.64 -25.45
CA VAL A 69 2.38 19.11 -26.82
C VAL A 69 3.37 18.21 -27.57
N ARG A 70 4.32 17.56 -26.88
CA ARG A 70 5.30 16.66 -27.54
C ARG A 70 4.70 15.34 -28.01
N CYS A 71 3.94 14.68 -27.14
CA CYS A 71 3.55 13.28 -27.32
C CYS A 71 2.04 13.08 -27.46
N GLY A 72 1.22 14.12 -27.24
CA GLY A 72 -0.23 14.06 -27.37
C GLY A 72 -0.96 13.30 -26.26
N ASN A 73 -0.25 12.58 -25.39
CA ASN A 73 -0.84 11.84 -24.28
C ASN A 73 -1.52 12.78 -23.27
N PRO A 74 -2.62 12.33 -22.63
CA PRO A 74 -3.34 13.11 -21.65
C PRO A 74 -2.52 13.28 -20.37
N LEU A 75 -2.54 14.50 -19.84
CA LEU A 75 -2.06 14.88 -18.51
C LEU A 75 -3.29 15.06 -17.61
N VAL A 76 -3.32 14.41 -16.46
CA VAL A 76 -4.46 14.42 -15.54
C VAL A 76 -4.32 15.59 -14.56
N ALA A 77 -5.44 16.04 -13.99
CA ALA A 77 -5.40 16.99 -12.88
C ALA A 77 -4.66 16.36 -11.68
N GLY A 78 -3.73 17.11 -11.08
CA GLY A 78 -2.82 16.65 -10.03
C GLY A 78 -1.44 16.20 -10.54
N ASP A 79 -1.25 16.01 -11.84
CA ASP A 79 0.06 15.63 -12.40
C ASP A 79 1.05 16.82 -12.36
N GLU A 80 2.33 16.49 -12.15
CA GLU A 80 3.43 17.43 -12.32
C GLU A 80 3.81 17.57 -13.80
N ALA A 81 3.74 18.80 -14.32
CA ALA A 81 4.03 19.11 -15.72
C ALA A 81 4.86 20.39 -15.85
N TRP A 82 5.60 20.49 -16.94
CA TRP A 82 6.27 21.73 -17.33
C TRP A 82 5.30 22.60 -18.12
N LEU A 83 5.03 23.81 -17.65
CA LEU A 83 4.28 24.82 -18.40
C LEU A 83 5.25 25.83 -19.03
N SER A 84 5.06 26.07 -20.33
CA SER A 84 5.77 27.13 -21.07
C SER A 84 4.76 27.98 -21.83
N LYS A 85 5.03 29.28 -21.94
CA LYS A 85 4.29 30.19 -22.80
C LYS A 85 4.95 30.19 -24.17
N VAL A 86 4.19 29.90 -25.21
CA VAL A 86 4.64 29.88 -26.60
C VAL A 86 4.08 31.09 -27.31
N LYS A 87 4.96 31.86 -27.97
CA LYS A 87 4.56 32.92 -28.89
C LYS A 87 4.57 32.38 -30.33
N TYR A 88 3.45 32.55 -31.01
CA TYR A 88 3.32 32.22 -32.44
C TYR A 88 3.68 33.44 -33.29
N LYS A 89 4.00 33.23 -34.58
CA LYS A 89 4.29 34.32 -35.53
C LYS A 89 3.21 35.40 -35.59
N ASP A 90 1.95 35.01 -35.38
CA ASP A 90 0.79 35.90 -35.38
C ASP A 90 0.73 36.81 -34.13
N GLY A 91 1.76 36.77 -33.26
CA GLY A 91 1.80 37.49 -31.99
C GLY A 91 0.92 36.89 -30.90
N THR A 92 0.18 35.81 -31.21
CA THR A 92 -0.64 35.12 -30.22
C THR A 92 0.23 34.36 -29.23
N GLU A 93 -0.18 34.35 -27.95
CA GLU A 93 0.55 33.66 -26.89
C GLU A 93 -0.36 32.60 -26.25
N LYS A 94 0.10 31.36 -26.14
CA LYS A 94 -0.63 30.28 -25.46
C LYS A 94 0.25 29.55 -24.46
N TRP A 95 -0.36 29.11 -23.37
CA TRP A 95 0.27 28.21 -22.42
C TRP A 95 0.18 26.78 -22.93
N VAL A 96 1.31 26.09 -22.96
CA VAL A 96 1.42 24.69 -23.34
C VAL A 96 2.02 23.90 -22.20
N ALA A 97 1.53 22.67 -22.03
CA ALA A 97 2.00 21.75 -21.01
C ALA A 97 2.82 20.62 -21.66
N TRP A 98 3.86 20.18 -20.95
CA TRP A 98 4.73 19.08 -21.31
C TRP A 98 4.80 18.09 -20.15
N HIS A 99 4.82 16.78 -20.43
CA HIS A 99 5.18 15.81 -19.39
C HIS A 99 6.56 16.13 -18.84
N PHE A 100 6.76 15.87 -17.54
CA PHE A 100 8.06 15.99 -16.90
C PHE A 100 9.18 15.27 -17.68
N SER A 101 8.90 14.06 -18.16
CA SER A 101 9.83 13.27 -18.96
C SER A 101 10.02 13.78 -20.40
N CYS A 102 8.98 14.38 -20.99
CA CYS A 102 9.01 14.85 -22.38
C CYS A 102 9.87 16.11 -22.58
N LEU A 103 10.28 16.80 -21.52
CA LEU A 103 11.15 17.98 -21.65
C LEU A 103 12.59 17.70 -21.22
N MET A 104 12.86 16.52 -20.67
CA MET A 104 14.19 16.12 -20.24
C MET A 104 15.02 15.54 -21.39
N THR A 105 16.33 15.71 -21.28
CA THR A 105 17.29 15.01 -22.14
C THR A 105 17.41 13.54 -21.73
N ASP A 106 17.77 12.67 -22.68
CA ASP A 106 17.94 11.23 -22.41
C ASP A 106 18.93 10.95 -21.28
N LYS A 107 19.98 11.78 -21.16
CA LYS A 107 20.96 11.69 -20.06
C LYS A 107 20.33 12.00 -18.69
N GLN A 108 19.46 13.01 -18.61
CA GLN A 108 18.76 13.37 -17.37
C GLN A 108 17.76 12.28 -16.97
N LEU A 109 17.00 11.76 -17.95
CA LEU A 109 16.09 10.63 -17.73
C LEU A 109 16.83 9.39 -17.22
N ALA A 110 17.95 9.03 -17.85
CA ALA A 110 18.77 7.90 -17.42
C ALA A 110 19.23 8.03 -15.96
N LYS A 111 19.67 9.23 -15.54
CA LYS A 111 20.07 9.50 -14.15
C LYS A 111 18.92 9.29 -13.18
N ILE A 112 17.71 9.76 -13.53
CA ILE A 112 16.50 9.58 -12.71
C ILE A 112 16.12 8.09 -12.62
N TYR A 113 16.15 7.36 -13.73
CA TYR A 113 15.82 5.93 -13.72
C TYR A 113 16.80 5.09 -12.89
N ILE A 114 18.09 5.44 -12.92
CA ILE A 114 19.11 4.83 -12.04
C ILE A 114 18.74 5.10 -10.58
N GLU A 115 18.37 6.33 -10.24
CA GLU A 115 18.01 6.69 -8.88
C GLU A 115 16.74 5.99 -8.40
N ILE A 116 15.70 5.95 -9.23
CA ILE A 116 14.49 5.16 -8.97
C ILE A 116 14.85 3.69 -8.72
N ARG A 117 15.78 3.12 -9.48
CA ARG A 117 16.21 1.73 -9.29
C ARG A 117 16.95 1.54 -7.97
N LYS A 118 17.80 2.47 -7.55
CA LYS A 118 18.47 2.42 -6.23
C LYS A 118 17.43 2.51 -5.10
N LEU A 119 16.51 3.46 -5.18
CA LEU A 119 15.45 3.65 -4.19
C LEU A 119 14.56 2.39 -4.08
N LYS A 120 14.22 1.76 -5.21
CA LYS A 120 13.51 0.47 -5.21
C LYS A 120 14.29 -0.62 -4.46
N LYS A 121 15.60 -0.75 -4.71
CA LYS A 121 16.44 -1.71 -3.97
C LYS A 121 16.46 -1.42 -2.46
N VAL A 122 16.63 -0.16 -2.08
CA VAL A 122 16.62 0.26 -0.66
C VAL A 122 15.28 -0.10 -0.01
N ARG A 123 14.17 0.26 -0.66
CA ARG A 123 12.82 -0.12 -0.20
C ARG A 123 12.67 -1.62 -0.02
N ASP A 124 13.18 -2.42 -0.94
CA ASP A 124 13.06 -3.88 -0.88
C ASP A 124 13.95 -4.51 0.22
N VAL A 125 15.07 -3.85 0.58
CA VAL A 125 15.87 -4.21 1.77
C VAL A 125 15.11 -3.88 3.05
N LEU A 126 14.63 -2.64 3.19
CA LEU A 126 13.87 -2.20 4.37
C LEU A 126 12.62 -3.06 4.59
N LYS A 127 11.92 -3.44 3.51
CA LYS A 127 10.77 -4.33 3.61
C LYS A 127 11.12 -5.69 4.20
N ARG A 128 12.31 -6.23 3.90
CA ARG A 128 12.79 -7.48 4.49
C ARG A 128 13.11 -7.30 5.96
N GLU A 129 13.84 -6.25 6.31
CA GLU A 129 14.18 -5.94 7.71
C GLU A 129 12.93 -5.73 8.58
N VAL A 130 11.91 -5.04 8.05
CA VAL A 130 10.63 -4.87 8.74
C VAL A 130 9.93 -6.21 8.97
N ASN A 131 9.94 -7.10 7.98
CA ASN A 131 9.36 -8.43 8.14
C ASN A 131 10.13 -9.24 9.20
N ASP A 132 11.45 -9.25 9.13
CA ASP A 132 12.30 -9.97 10.09
C ASP A 132 12.08 -9.46 11.53
N LEU A 133 12.02 -8.13 11.71
CA LEU A 133 11.71 -7.52 13.01
C LEU A 133 10.29 -7.83 13.48
N SER A 134 9.32 -7.90 12.57
CA SER A 134 7.94 -8.27 12.90
C SER A 134 7.88 -9.69 13.43
N ASP A 135 8.63 -10.62 12.81
CA ASP A 135 8.72 -12.01 13.28
C ASP A 135 9.34 -12.10 14.68
N VAL A 136 10.40 -11.31 14.94
CA VAL A 136 11.03 -11.22 16.28
C VAL A 136 10.08 -10.66 17.33
N ILE A 137 9.32 -9.60 17.00
CA ILE A 137 8.33 -9.01 17.92
C ILE A 137 7.24 -10.03 18.25
N ILE A 138 6.72 -10.72 17.24
CA ILE A 138 5.72 -11.77 17.42
C ILE A 138 6.24 -12.86 18.37
N GLU A 139 7.49 -13.29 18.19
CA GLU A 139 8.10 -14.30 19.09
C GLU A 139 8.26 -13.76 20.51
N ALA A 140 8.73 -12.52 20.67
CA ALA A 140 8.90 -11.89 21.97
C ALA A 140 7.57 -11.70 22.71
N GLU A 141 6.51 -11.28 22.01
CA GLU A 141 5.17 -11.17 22.57
C GLU A 141 4.62 -12.53 23.01
N ALA A 142 4.87 -13.59 22.23
CA ALA A 142 4.49 -14.95 22.59
C ALA A 142 5.22 -15.41 23.86
N ARG A 143 6.54 -15.16 23.97
CA ARG A 143 7.33 -15.44 25.18
C ARG A 143 6.83 -14.65 26.39
N LYS A 144 6.48 -13.38 26.21
CA LYS A 144 5.93 -12.54 27.28
C LYS A 144 4.62 -13.12 27.83
N LYS A 145 3.70 -13.54 26.95
CA LYS A 145 2.45 -14.19 27.38
C LYS A 145 2.71 -15.46 28.21
N VAL A 146 3.72 -16.25 27.86
CA VAL A 146 4.12 -17.42 28.65
C VAL A 146 4.63 -16.98 30.03
N LEU A 147 5.52 -15.98 30.10
CA LEU A 147 6.04 -15.47 31.37
C LEU A 147 4.93 -14.89 32.26
N ASP A 148 3.96 -14.19 31.68
CA ASP A 148 2.81 -13.67 32.42
C ASP A 148 1.99 -14.81 33.04
N VAL A 149 1.74 -15.89 32.30
CA VAL A 149 1.07 -17.09 32.82
C VAL A 149 1.91 -17.78 33.90
N VAL A 150 3.22 -17.89 33.73
CA VAL A 150 4.12 -18.45 34.76
C VAL A 150 4.04 -17.63 36.04
N GLY A 151 4.07 -16.30 35.94
CA GLY A 151 3.92 -15.41 37.09
C GLY A 151 2.56 -15.53 37.80
N GLU A 152 1.47 -15.77 37.05
CA GLU A 152 0.17 -16.08 37.64
C GLU A 152 0.17 -17.43 38.37
N ILE A 153 0.82 -18.45 37.80
CA ILE A 153 0.95 -19.77 38.43
C ILE A 153 1.75 -19.66 39.73
N GLU A 154 2.88 -18.95 39.74
CA GLU A 154 3.69 -18.76 40.95
C GLU A 154 2.92 -18.07 42.07
N LYS A 155 2.22 -16.96 41.75
CA LYS A 155 1.38 -16.25 42.72
C LYS A 155 0.29 -17.14 43.29
N ARG A 156 -0.37 -17.93 42.44
CA ARG A 156 -1.38 -18.88 42.89
C ARG A 156 -0.74 -19.96 43.76
N SER A 157 0.39 -20.56 43.35
CA SER A 157 1.12 -21.56 44.15
C SER A 157 1.45 -21.08 45.55
N GLN A 158 1.96 -19.84 45.69
CA GLN A 158 2.24 -19.24 46.99
C GLN A 158 0.97 -19.08 47.86
N ASN A 159 -0.16 -18.75 47.25
CA ASN A 159 -1.45 -18.68 47.95
C ASN A 159 -1.91 -20.07 48.43
N ILE A 160 -1.72 -21.11 47.60
CA ILE A 160 -2.01 -22.51 47.96
C ILE A 160 -1.15 -22.93 49.15
N GLU A 161 0.16 -22.69 49.10
CA GLU A 161 1.08 -23.01 50.19
C GLU A 161 0.69 -22.31 51.49
N LYS A 162 0.31 -21.03 51.41
CA LYS A 162 -0.16 -20.27 52.58
C LYS A 162 -1.43 -20.88 53.17
N ARG A 163 -2.44 -21.19 52.34
CA ARG A 163 -3.68 -21.86 52.79
C ARG A 163 -3.38 -23.22 53.41
N PHE A 164 -2.47 -23.99 52.83
CA PHE A 164 -2.06 -25.27 53.38
C PHE A 164 -1.42 -25.11 54.76
N TYR A 165 -0.55 -24.11 54.93
CA TYR A 165 0.04 -23.79 56.22
C TYR A 165 -1.03 -23.43 57.26
N GLU A 166 -1.98 -22.55 56.91
CA GLU A 166 -3.11 -22.18 57.78
C GLU A 166 -3.93 -23.40 58.21
N VAL A 167 -4.27 -24.30 57.28
CA VAL A 167 -4.96 -25.56 57.59
C VAL A 167 -4.12 -26.45 58.51
N THR A 168 -2.82 -26.58 58.27
CA THR A 168 -1.94 -27.39 59.14
C THR A 168 -1.82 -26.81 60.54
N GLU A 169 -1.79 -25.50 60.71
CA GLU A 169 -1.78 -24.86 62.03
C GLU A 169 -3.11 -25.07 62.77
N ILE A 170 -4.24 -24.96 62.09
CA ILE A 170 -5.56 -25.30 62.66
C ILE A 170 -5.57 -26.76 63.13
N LEU A 171 -5.05 -27.69 62.33
CA LEU A 171 -4.95 -29.10 62.69
C LEU A 171 -4.03 -29.33 63.89
N LYS A 172 -2.88 -28.66 63.96
CA LYS A 172 -1.96 -28.75 65.12
C LYS A 172 -2.59 -28.22 66.41
N GLN A 173 -3.23 -27.06 66.35
CA GLN A 173 -3.98 -26.50 67.49
C GLN A 173 -5.10 -27.44 67.93
N TRP A 174 -5.74 -28.13 66.98
CA TRP A 174 -6.75 -29.12 67.30
C TRP A 174 -6.17 -30.37 67.99
N PHE A 175 -5.03 -30.90 67.50
CA PHE A 175 -4.34 -32.04 68.12
C PHE A 175 -3.90 -31.74 69.56
N THR A 176 -3.64 -30.47 69.89
CA THR A 176 -3.32 -30.06 71.26
C THR A 176 -4.56 -29.84 72.13
N ILE A 177 -5.75 -29.60 71.56
CA ILE A 177 -6.98 -29.28 72.30
C ILE A 177 -7.90 -30.50 72.52
N THR A 178 -7.95 -31.49 71.62
CA THR A 178 -9.05 -32.48 71.60
C THR A 178 -8.71 -33.89 72.07
N GLY A 179 -9.29 -34.25 73.22
CA GLY A 179 -9.90 -35.57 73.49
C GLY A 179 -11.36 -35.64 72.98
N THR A 180 -11.58 -35.14 71.76
CA THR A 180 -12.73 -35.10 70.82
C THR A 180 -14.20 -34.99 71.30
N LYS A 181 -14.88 -33.90 70.92
CA LYS A 181 -16.35 -33.83 70.70
C LYS A 181 -16.67 -33.78 69.19
N SER A 182 -17.81 -34.36 68.79
CA SER A 182 -18.18 -34.63 67.39
C SER A 182 -18.60 -33.41 66.55
N ALA A 183 -19.07 -32.33 67.16
CA ALA A 183 -19.57 -31.16 66.44
C ALA A 183 -18.44 -30.33 65.77
N ASP A 184 -17.25 -30.32 66.37
CA ASP A 184 -16.10 -29.56 65.84
C ASP A 184 -15.50 -30.25 64.60
N LEU A 185 -15.65 -31.58 64.49
CA LEU A 185 -15.22 -32.36 63.32
C LEU A 185 -16.02 -32.01 62.06
N VAL A 186 -17.31 -31.71 62.20
CA VAL A 186 -18.18 -31.35 61.06
C VAL A 186 -17.76 -30.00 60.47
N LYS A 187 -17.47 -29.01 61.34
CA LYS A 187 -17.02 -27.67 60.89
C LYS A 187 -15.69 -27.72 60.15
N ILE A 188 -14.72 -28.49 60.66
CA ILE A 188 -13.41 -28.64 60.03
C ILE A 188 -13.52 -29.39 58.70
N HIS A 189 -14.34 -30.45 58.64
CA HIS A 189 -14.61 -31.15 57.39
C HIS A 189 -15.17 -30.18 56.33
N ASP A 190 -16.08 -29.28 56.71
CA ASP A 190 -16.64 -28.29 55.81
C ASP A 190 -15.63 -27.21 55.38
N GLU A 191 -14.71 -26.80 56.26
CA GLU A 191 -13.63 -25.86 55.92
C GLU A 191 -12.58 -26.47 54.98
N ILE A 192 -12.19 -27.73 55.21
CA ILE A 192 -11.29 -28.48 54.33
C ILE A 192 -11.96 -28.71 52.98
N ARG A 193 -13.26 -29.06 52.98
CA ARG A 193 -14.03 -29.25 51.75
C ARG A 193 -14.12 -27.97 50.94
N LYS A 194 -14.43 -26.83 51.56
CA LYS A 194 -14.45 -25.53 50.89
C LYS A 194 -13.09 -25.16 50.32
N SER A 195 -12.03 -25.31 51.12
CA SER A 195 -10.66 -25.04 50.66
C SER A 195 -10.27 -25.92 49.46
N ARG A 196 -10.68 -27.19 49.46
CA ARG A 196 -10.46 -28.10 48.32
C ARG A 196 -11.24 -27.68 47.08
N GLU A 197 -12.51 -27.29 47.23
CA GLU A 197 -13.35 -26.83 46.12
C GLU A 197 -12.79 -25.54 45.49
N ASP A 198 -12.32 -24.59 46.30
CA ASP A 198 -11.64 -23.39 45.83
C ASP A 198 -10.38 -23.71 45.02
N LEU A 199 -9.53 -24.61 45.52
CA LEU A 199 -8.29 -25.01 44.84
C LEU A 199 -8.56 -25.69 43.50
N LEU A 200 -9.60 -26.54 43.43
CA LEU A 200 -10.01 -27.20 42.20
C LEU A 200 -10.52 -26.19 41.16
N ASN A 201 -11.28 -25.18 41.60
CA ASN A 201 -11.74 -24.10 40.74
C ASN A 201 -10.55 -23.29 40.20
N GLU A 202 -9.62 -22.89 41.07
CA GLU A 202 -8.41 -22.15 40.67
C GLU A 202 -7.52 -22.94 39.69
N LEU A 203 -7.37 -24.26 39.89
CA LEU A 203 -6.65 -25.14 38.97
C LEU A 203 -7.36 -25.27 37.61
N SER A 204 -8.68 -25.32 37.61
CA SER A 204 -9.47 -25.40 36.38
C SER A 204 -9.32 -24.13 35.51
N GLU A 205 -9.26 -22.96 36.14
CA GLU A 205 -9.02 -21.68 35.45
C GLU A 205 -7.61 -21.61 34.88
N LEU A 206 -6.59 -22.00 35.65
CA LEU A 206 -5.21 -22.03 35.18
C LEU A 206 -5.06 -22.96 33.98
N ARG A 207 -5.70 -24.13 34.03
CA ARG A 207 -5.71 -25.07 32.91
C ARG A 207 -6.33 -24.46 31.66
N LYS A 208 -7.46 -23.74 31.78
CA LYS A 208 -8.08 -23.02 30.65
C LYS A 208 -7.14 -21.96 30.06
N LYS A 209 -6.50 -21.14 30.90
CA LYS A 209 -5.52 -20.14 30.45
C LYS A 209 -4.33 -20.78 29.73
N LEU A 210 -3.85 -21.93 30.24
CA LEU A 210 -2.77 -22.68 29.60
C LEU A 210 -3.20 -23.24 28.24
N ASP A 211 -4.42 -23.79 28.15
CA ASP A 211 -4.98 -24.30 26.89
C ASP A 211 -5.21 -23.16 25.87
N GLU A 212 -5.64 -21.98 26.31
CA GLU A 212 -5.75 -20.77 25.48
C GLU A 212 -4.39 -20.36 24.90
N VAL A 213 -3.34 -20.31 25.73
CA VAL A 213 -1.98 -20.03 25.27
C VAL A 213 -1.51 -21.10 24.31
N ALA A 214 -1.67 -22.39 24.63
CA ALA A 214 -1.27 -23.50 23.78
C ALA A 214 -1.98 -23.47 22.41
N SER A 215 -3.27 -23.14 22.38
CA SER A 215 -4.04 -23.00 21.13
C SER A 215 -3.59 -21.82 20.28
N ALA A 216 -3.14 -20.72 20.90
CA ALA A 216 -2.55 -19.57 20.20
C ALA A 216 -1.17 -19.89 19.59
N PHE A 217 -0.44 -20.86 20.14
CA PHE A 217 0.81 -21.38 19.56
C PHE A 217 0.58 -22.36 18.41
N ILE A 218 -0.47 -23.20 18.46
CA ILE A 218 -0.76 -24.23 17.44
C ILE A 218 -1.36 -23.62 16.15
N THR A 219 -1.99 -22.45 16.23
CA THR A 219 -2.73 -21.83 15.11
C THR A 219 -1.87 -21.02 14.13
N LYS A 220 -0.53 -21.05 14.20
CA LYS A 220 0.34 -20.59 13.09
C LYS A 220 0.87 -21.77 12.24
N PRO A 221 0.36 -21.95 11.00
CA PRO A 221 0.78 -23.02 10.11
C PRO A 221 2.00 -22.65 9.24
N LYS A 222 2.84 -23.67 9.02
CA LYS A 222 3.62 -24.03 7.82
C LYS A 222 4.68 -23.05 7.24
N THR A 223 5.91 -23.56 7.33
CA THR A 223 7.00 -23.54 6.33
C THR A 223 7.66 -22.22 5.99
N VAL A 224 8.73 -21.90 6.72
CA VAL A 224 9.89 -21.24 6.12
C VAL A 224 10.58 -22.28 5.23
N LYS A 225 10.31 -22.27 3.91
CA LYS A 225 11.21 -22.94 2.96
C LYS A 225 12.58 -22.27 3.11
N LYS A 226 13.56 -23.00 3.66
CA LYS A 226 14.99 -22.68 3.52
C LYS A 226 15.25 -22.47 2.02
N LYS A 227 15.43 -21.22 1.58
CA LYS A 227 16.08 -20.97 0.29
C LYS A 227 17.54 -21.30 0.50
N GLU A 228 18.00 -22.36 -0.16
CA GLU A 228 19.42 -22.66 -0.32
C GLU A 228 20.10 -21.40 -0.85
N VAL A 229 21.06 -20.92 -0.07
CA VAL A 229 22.00 -19.89 -0.46
C VAL A 229 22.89 -20.52 -1.52
N TRP A 230 22.69 -20.15 -2.78
CA TRP A 230 23.64 -20.45 -3.85
C TRP A 230 24.96 -19.75 -3.50
N LYS A 231 25.97 -20.54 -3.12
CA LYS A 231 27.37 -20.09 -3.11
C LYS A 231 27.77 -19.84 -4.56
N TYR A 232 28.13 -18.61 -4.88
CA TYR A 232 28.99 -18.34 -6.02
C TYR A 232 30.40 -18.70 -5.58
N GLU A 233 30.96 -19.75 -6.18
CA GLU A 233 32.41 -19.96 -6.19
C GLU A 233 33.02 -18.97 -7.20
N GLU A 234 34.16 -18.42 -6.81
CA GLU A 234 34.98 -17.43 -7.54
C GLU A 234 35.58 -17.99 -8.83
#